data_AF-A0A945M0W7-F1
#
_entry.id   AF-A0A945M0W7-F1
#
_cell.length_a   1.000
_cell.length_b   1.000
_cell.length_c   1.000
_cell.angle_alpha   90.00
_cell.angle_beta   90.00
_cell.angle_gamma   90.00
#
_symmetry.space_group_name_H-M   'P 1'
#
loop_
_entity.id
_entity.type
_entity.pdbx_description
1 polymer ?
#
loop_
_entity_poly.entity_id
_entity_poly.type
_entity_poly.pdbx_seq_one_letter_code
_entity_poly.pdbx_strand_id
1 'polypeptide(L)'
;MWKKRLRSYKGKYSKYSLRNKLLREKRINSDFEVILNSLTLEEIIAIKLELSSLYINNKLYNIPLYKSIKYIIKESLIIFALSASRTTKDAAGVLGVRERDLTEDIKKFKINMADCTYEDTN
;
A
#
# COMPACT_ATOMS: atom_id res chain seq x y z
N MET A 1 -26.61 6.14 34.99
CA MET A 1 -25.65 5.06 34.66
C MET A 1 -24.44 5.64 33.96
N TRP A 2 -23.27 5.66 34.61
CA TRP A 2 -22.02 6.10 33.98
C TRP A 2 -21.49 4.96 33.11
N LYS A 3 -21.61 5.06 31.78
CA LYS A 3 -21.03 4.07 30.86
C LYS A 3 -19.54 4.37 30.71
N LYS A 4 -18.69 3.51 31.30
CA LYS A 4 -17.24 3.53 31.09
C LYS A 4 -17.00 3.37 29.58
N ARG A 5 -16.59 4.43 28.88
CA ARG A 5 -16.16 4.33 27.47
C ARG A 5 -14.97 3.37 27.43
N LEU A 6 -15.17 2.16 26.90
CA LEU A 6 -14.07 1.25 26.60
C LEU A 6 -13.06 2.04 25.75
N ARG A 7 -11.83 2.19 26.23
CA ARG A 7 -10.78 2.85 25.45
C ARG A 7 -10.70 2.12 24.11
N SER A 8 -10.90 2.85 23.01
CA SER A 8 -10.73 2.29 21.67
C SER A 8 -9.30 1.76 21.57
N TYR A 9 -9.15 0.44 21.48
CA TYR A 9 -7.84 -0.18 21.32
C TYR A 9 -7.27 0.24 19.95
N LYS A 10 -6.36 1.21 19.95
CA LYS A 10 -5.65 1.68 18.76
C LYS A 10 -4.44 0.76 18.56
N GLY A 11 -4.52 -0.10 17.55
CA GLY A 11 -3.39 -0.94 17.14
C GLY A 11 -2.26 -0.13 16.52
N LYS A 12 -1.11 -0.79 16.35
CA LYS A 12 0.10 -0.22 15.74
C LYS A 12 -0.24 0.48 14.42
N TYR A 13 -0.94 -0.19 13.52
CA TYR A 13 -1.24 0.33 12.17
C TYR A 13 -2.52 1.20 12.07
N SER A 14 -3.04 1.71 13.19
CA SER A 14 -4.32 2.46 13.21
C SER A 14 -4.37 3.71 12.33
N LYS A 15 -3.21 4.31 11.99
CA LYS A 15 -3.09 5.48 11.11
C LYS A 15 -2.41 5.16 9.77
N TYR A 16 -2.20 3.88 9.47
CA TYR A 16 -1.49 3.47 8.27
C TYR A 16 -2.49 3.36 7.11
N SER A 17 -2.51 4.35 6.21
CA SER A 17 -3.36 4.33 5.03
C SER A 17 -2.74 5.14 3.90
N LEU A 18 -2.33 4.43 2.85
CA LEU A 18 -1.77 5.03 1.64
C LEU A 18 -2.78 5.97 0.97
N ARG A 19 -4.05 5.57 0.87
CA ARG A 19 -5.12 6.39 0.28
C ARG A 19 -5.26 7.74 1.00
N ASN A 20 -5.40 7.72 2.32
CA ASN A 20 -5.57 8.95 3.10
C ASN A 20 -4.33 9.85 3.03
N LYS A 21 -3.12 9.25 2.99
CA LYS A 21 -1.88 9.99 2.76
C LYS A 21 -1.90 10.69 1.40
N LEU A 22 -2.20 9.98 0.32
CA LEU A 22 -2.21 10.54 -1.04
C LEU A 22 -3.30 11.61 -1.24
N LEU A 23 -4.47 11.46 -0.60
CA LEU A 23 -5.52 12.49 -0.58
C LEU A 23 -5.03 13.77 0.09
N ARG A 24 -4.33 13.65 1.23
CA ARG A 24 -3.76 14.80 1.95
C ARG A 24 -2.64 15.49 1.16
N GLU A 25 -1.82 14.71 0.46
CA GLU A 25 -0.81 15.22 -0.47
C GLU A 25 -1.42 15.82 -1.76
N LYS A 26 -2.76 15.79 -1.91
CA LYS A 26 -3.49 16.24 -3.11
C LYS A 26 -3.02 15.57 -4.41
N ARG A 27 -2.47 14.35 -4.30
CA ARG A 27 -2.00 13.55 -5.45
C ARG A 27 -3.12 12.75 -6.10
N ILE A 28 -4.19 12.48 -5.36
CA ILE A 28 -5.40 11.81 -5.83
C ILE A 28 -6.63 12.66 -5.50
N ASN A 29 -7.69 12.50 -6.29
CA ASN A 29 -8.98 13.18 -6.12
C ASN A 29 -10.13 12.14 -6.17
N SER A 30 -11.34 12.53 -5.75
CA SER A 30 -12.54 11.68 -5.81
C SER A 30 -12.80 11.13 -7.20
N ASP A 31 -12.69 11.97 -8.23
CA ASP A 31 -12.98 11.57 -9.61
C ASP A 31 -11.96 10.56 -10.12
N PHE A 32 -10.71 10.73 -9.71
CA PHE A 32 -9.64 9.77 -10.02
C PHE A 32 -9.89 8.42 -9.35
N GLU A 33 -10.39 8.39 -8.12
CA GLU A 33 -10.73 7.12 -7.44
C GLU A 33 -11.86 6.36 -8.15
N VAL A 34 -12.86 7.07 -8.68
CA VAL A 34 -13.94 6.46 -9.47
C VAL A 34 -13.39 5.84 -10.76
N ILE A 35 -12.57 6.60 -11.49
CA ILE A 35 -11.92 6.10 -12.72
C ILE A 35 -11.03 4.89 -12.38
N LEU A 36 -10.20 4.99 -11.35
CA LEU A 36 -9.29 3.93 -10.94
C LEU A 36 -10.04 2.65 -10.56
N ASN A 37 -11.16 2.76 -9.84
CA ASN A 37 -11.97 1.62 -9.42
C ASN A 37 -12.71 0.94 -10.58
N SER A 38 -12.88 1.64 -11.72
CA SER A 38 -13.48 1.05 -12.93
C SER A 38 -12.50 0.19 -13.74
N LEU A 39 -11.20 0.37 -13.53
CA LEU A 39 -10.14 -0.35 -14.23
C LEU A 39 -9.74 -1.63 -13.50
N THR A 40 -9.35 -2.64 -14.27
CA THR A 40 -8.72 -3.85 -13.74
C THR A 40 -7.29 -3.57 -13.26
N LEU A 41 -6.75 -4.44 -12.40
CA LEU A 41 -5.38 -4.28 -11.90
C LEU A 41 -4.35 -4.41 -13.02
N GLU A 42 -4.62 -5.27 -13.99
CA GLU A 42 -3.83 -5.48 -15.19
C GLU A 42 -3.75 -4.20 -16.04
N GLU A 43 -4.89 -3.55 -16.29
CA GLU A 43 -4.95 -2.27 -17.01
C GLU A 43 -4.19 -1.16 -16.27
N ILE A 44 -4.33 -1.09 -14.95
CA ILE A 44 -3.63 -0.09 -14.13
C ILE A 44 -2.11 -0.27 -14.23
N ILE A 45 -1.63 -1.52 -14.14
CA ILE A 45 -0.19 -1.82 -14.25
C ILE A 45 0.33 -1.48 -15.65
N ALA A 46 -0.41 -1.85 -16.70
CA ALA A 46 -0.03 -1.58 -18.09
C ALA A 46 0.07 -0.08 -18.35
N ILE A 47 -0.98 0.69 -18.04
CA ILE A 47 -1.01 2.15 -18.22
C ILE A 47 0.11 2.81 -17.42
N LYS A 48 0.36 2.35 -16.17
CA LYS A 48 1.44 2.91 -15.36
C LYS A 48 2.81 2.73 -15.99
N LEU A 49 3.08 1.54 -16.55
CA LEU A 49 4.34 1.25 -17.23
C LEU A 49 4.49 2.06 -18.52
N GLU A 50 3.43 2.19 -19.32
CA GLU A 50 3.42 3.02 -20.53
C GLU A 50 3.71 4.49 -20.21
N LEU A 51 3.02 5.07 -19.22
CA LEU A 51 3.27 6.46 -18.81
C LEU A 51 4.70 6.66 -18.30
N SER A 52 5.25 5.68 -17.57
CA SER A 52 6.64 5.72 -17.11
C SER A 52 7.65 5.57 -18.26
N SER A 53 7.31 4.86 -19.33
CA SER A 53 8.20 4.62 -20.46
C SER A 53 8.24 5.77 -21.47
N LEU A 54 7.23 6.65 -21.47
CA LEU A 54 7.20 7.85 -22.31
C LEU A 54 8.46 8.72 -22.11
N TYR A 55 8.94 8.84 -20.88
CA TYR A 55 10.14 9.64 -20.54
C TYR A 55 11.43 9.13 -21.20
N ILE A 56 11.46 7.86 -21.60
CA ILE A 56 12.62 7.21 -22.22
C ILE A 56 12.31 6.75 -23.65
N ASN A 57 11.26 7.30 -24.26
CA ASN A 57 10.80 6.97 -25.60
C ASN A 57 10.61 5.46 -25.81
N ASN A 58 10.04 4.78 -24.81
CA ASN A 58 9.72 3.36 -24.82
C ASN A 58 10.92 2.40 -25.00
N LYS A 59 12.15 2.88 -24.77
CA LYS A 59 13.38 2.06 -24.87
C LYS A 59 13.65 1.25 -23.60
N LEU A 60 12.75 0.34 -23.26
CA LEU A 60 12.83 -0.52 -22.05
C LEU A 60 13.56 -1.86 -22.28
N TYR A 61 14.20 -2.04 -23.45
CA TYR A 61 14.92 -3.28 -23.76
C TYR A 61 15.99 -3.58 -22.71
N ASN A 62 16.14 -4.87 -22.39
CA ASN A 62 17.08 -5.40 -21.38
C ASN A 62 16.78 -5.03 -19.91
N ILE A 63 15.64 -4.39 -19.61
CA ILE A 63 15.17 -4.23 -18.23
C ILE A 63 14.36 -5.50 -17.85
N PRO A 64 14.71 -6.20 -16.75
CA PRO A 64 14.04 -7.44 -16.36
C PRO A 64 12.68 -7.19 -15.68
N LEU A 65 11.78 -6.44 -16.33
CA LEU A 65 10.47 -6.02 -15.80
C LEU A 65 9.65 -7.19 -15.27
N TYR A 66 9.61 -8.30 -16.01
CA TYR A 66 8.87 -9.50 -15.62
C TYR A 66 9.36 -10.11 -14.29
N LYS A 67 10.65 -10.01 -13.98
CA LYS A 67 11.20 -10.48 -12.70
C LYS A 67 10.95 -9.45 -11.60
N SER A 68 11.12 -8.16 -11.91
CA SER A 68 10.98 -7.06 -10.96
C SER A 68 9.53 -6.86 -10.50
N ILE A 69 8.55 -7.02 -11.39
CA ILE A 69 7.13 -6.76 -11.08
C ILE A 69 6.60 -7.65 -9.95
N LYS A 70 7.11 -8.88 -9.82
CA LYS A 70 6.75 -9.80 -8.73
C LYS A 70 7.07 -9.21 -7.36
N TYR A 71 8.21 -8.51 -7.25
CA TYR A 71 8.62 -7.87 -6.01
C TYR A 71 7.77 -6.62 -5.72
N ILE A 72 7.47 -5.82 -6.75
CA ILE A 72 6.64 -4.62 -6.64
C ILE A 72 5.21 -4.96 -6.17
N ILE A 73 4.62 -6.01 -6.75
CA ILE A 73 3.28 -6.48 -6.36
C ILE A 73 3.32 -7.01 -4.92
N LYS A 74 4.36 -7.78 -4.56
CA LYS A 74 4.52 -8.29 -3.20
C LYS A 74 4.59 -7.17 -2.16
N GLU A 75 5.37 -6.13 -2.44
CA GLU A 75 5.46 -4.94 -1.59
C GLU A 75 4.09 -4.24 -1.45
N SER A 76 3.37 -4.06 -2.56
CA SER A 76 2.05 -3.42 -2.59
C SER A 76 1.02 -4.19 -1.74
N LEU A 77 1.05 -5.52 -1.80
CA LEU A 77 0.20 -6.39 -0.97
C LEU A 77 0.50 -6.22 0.52
N ILE A 78 1.77 -6.09 0.91
CA ILE A 78 2.16 -5.86 2.30
C ILE A 78 1.64 -4.50 2.77
N ILE A 79 1.81 -3.44 1.98
CA ILE A 79 1.28 -2.10 2.30
C ILE A 79 -0.24 -2.15 2.50
N PHE A 80 -0.97 -2.83 1.61
CA PHE A 80 -2.42 -2.99 1.75
C PHE A 80 -2.79 -3.75 3.02
N ALA A 81 -2.15 -4.91 3.27
CA ALA A 81 -2.43 -5.73 4.44
C ALA A 81 -2.15 -4.99 5.76
N LEU A 82 -1.06 -4.21 5.82
CA LEU A 82 -0.76 -3.35 6.95
C LEU A 82 -1.81 -2.25 7.14
N SER A 83 -2.38 -1.71 6.05
CA SER A 83 -3.44 -0.70 6.12
C SER A 83 -4.79 -1.26 6.57
N ALA A 84 -5.12 -2.47 6.13
CA ALA A 84 -6.37 -3.14 6.49
C ALA A 84 -6.34 -3.74 7.90
N SER A 85 -5.18 -3.85 8.53
CA SER A 85 -4.98 -4.57 9.80
C SER A 85 -4.54 -3.63 10.94
N ARG A 86 -4.57 -4.14 12.17
CA ARG A 86 -4.16 -3.40 13.38
C ARG A 86 -2.81 -3.87 13.92
N THR A 87 -2.48 -5.13 13.67
CA THR A 87 -1.25 -5.80 14.11
C THR A 87 -0.57 -6.54 12.96
N THR A 88 0.73 -6.84 13.11
CA THR A 88 1.51 -7.62 12.14
C THR A 88 0.93 -9.02 11.95
N LYS A 89 0.43 -9.61 13.04
CA LYS A 89 -0.22 -10.92 13.02
C LYS A 89 -1.50 -10.92 12.19
N ASP A 90 -2.34 -9.89 12.34
CA ASP A 90 -3.56 -9.75 11.55
C ASP A 90 -3.22 -9.55 10.06
N ALA A 91 -2.21 -8.72 9.76
CA ALA A 91 -1.72 -8.52 8.39
C ALA A 91 -1.23 -9.82 7.75
N ALA A 92 -0.50 -10.64 8.52
CA ALA A 92 -0.06 -11.95 8.08
C ALA A 92 -1.24 -12.88 7.79
N GLY A 93 -2.30 -12.81 8.62
CA GLY A 93 -3.56 -13.51 8.38
C GLY A 93 -4.26 -13.08 7.10
N VAL A 94 -4.32 -11.78 6.81
CA VAL A 94 -4.90 -11.25 5.55
C VAL A 94 -4.14 -11.77 4.33
N LEU A 95 -2.82 -11.87 4.42
CA LEU A 95 -1.95 -12.35 3.33
C LEU A 95 -1.84 -13.88 3.27
N GLY A 96 -2.31 -14.61 4.29
CA GLY A 96 -2.15 -16.06 4.38
C GLY A 96 -0.71 -16.53 4.59
N VAL A 97 0.14 -15.70 5.19
CA VAL A 97 1.57 -16.01 5.45
C VAL A 97 1.85 -16.12 6.94
N ARG A 98 3.03 -16.65 7.29
CA ARG A 98 3.48 -16.64 8.69
C ARG A 98 3.96 -15.25 9.08
N GLU A 99 3.72 -14.86 10.33
CA GLU A 99 4.12 -13.55 10.85
C GLU A 99 5.64 -13.31 10.76
N ARG A 100 6.44 -14.37 10.92
CA ARG A 100 7.91 -14.30 10.77
C ARG A 100 8.30 -13.91 9.34
N ASP A 101 7.75 -14.60 8.36
CA ASP A 101 8.03 -14.37 6.94
C ASP A 101 7.62 -12.95 6.53
N LEU A 102 6.46 -12.49 7.01
CA LEU A 102 6.02 -11.10 6.79
C LEU A 102 6.98 -10.07 7.41
N THR A 103 7.50 -10.36 8.60
CA THR A 103 8.45 -9.46 9.27
C THR A 103 9.78 -9.37 8.53
N GLU A 104 10.24 -10.48 7.94
CA GLU A 104 11.42 -10.52 7.08
C GLU A 104 11.19 -9.76 5.77
N ASP A 105 10.03 -9.95 5.15
CA ASP A 105 9.66 -9.22 3.93
C ASP A 105 9.57 -7.71 4.17
N ILE A 106 8.96 -7.27 5.28
CA ILE A 106 8.91 -5.85 5.66
C ILE A 106 10.32 -5.26 5.77
N LYS A 107 11.26 -5.98 6.39
CA LYS A 107 12.66 -5.55 6.48
C LYS A 107 13.34 -5.51 5.11
N LYS A 108 13.10 -6.52 4.27
CA LYS A 108 13.69 -6.65 2.94
C LYS A 108 13.25 -5.52 2.01
N PHE A 109 11.96 -5.19 2.02
CA PHE A 109 11.40 -4.09 1.24
C PHE A 109 11.59 -2.72 1.89
N LYS A 110 12.17 -2.65 3.09
CA LYS A 110 12.39 -1.41 3.85
C LYS A 110 11.10 -0.60 4.05
N ILE A 111 9.97 -1.28 4.23
CA ILE A 111 8.67 -0.64 4.44
C ILE A 111 8.66 -0.02 5.84
N ASN A 112 8.74 1.31 5.91
CA ASN A 112 8.66 2.01 7.18
C ASN A 112 7.22 2.41 7.47
N MET A 113 6.91 2.50 8.76
CA MET A 113 5.59 2.91 9.19
C MET A 113 5.28 4.37 8.81
N ALA A 114 6.32 5.23 8.78
CA ALA A 114 6.24 6.61 8.34
C ALA A 114 5.78 6.77 6.87
N ASP A 115 6.03 5.75 6.03
CA ASP A 115 5.82 5.86 4.59
C ASP A 115 4.33 5.91 4.21
N CYS A 116 3.43 5.41 5.08
CA CYS A 116 1.99 5.45 4.82
C CYS A 116 1.16 5.94 6.01
N THR A 117 1.79 6.41 7.10
CA THR A 117 1.07 7.09 8.16
C THR A 117 0.66 8.49 7.74
N TYR A 118 -0.60 8.84 8.00
CA TYR A 118 -1.05 10.23 7.98
C TYR A 118 -1.04 10.76 9.42
N GLU A 119 -0.28 11.84 9.67
CA GLU A 119 -0.31 12.51 10.98
C GLU A 119 -1.54 13.41 11.07
N ASP A 120 -2.30 13.33 12.16
CA ASP A 120 -3.38 14.28 12.40
C ASP A 120 -2.74 15.63 12.72
N THR A 121 -2.67 16.52 11.75
CA THR A 121 -2.35 17.93 11.99
C THR A 121 -3.52 18.53 12.76
N ASN A 122 -3.27 18.92 14.01
CA ASN A 122 -4.20 19.66 14.87
C ASN A 122 -4.73 20.91 14.16
#